data_AF-A0A2V7WVV7-F1
#
_entry.id   AF-A0A2V7WVV7-F1
#
_cell.length_a   1.000
_cell.length_b   1.000
_cell.length_c   1.000
_cell.angle_alpha   90.00
_cell.angle_beta   90.00
_cell.angle_gamma   90.00
#
_symmetry.space_group_name_H-M   'P 1'
#
loop_
_entity.id
_entity.type
_entity.pdbx_description
1 polymer ?
#
loop_
_entity_poly.entity_id
_entity_poly.type
_entity_poly.pdbx_seq_one_letter_code
_entity_poly.pdbx_strand_id
1 'polypeptide(L)'
;MNRFWWWVVEPVSRLLEQDEQEAVLGDVVESCQNGPGALLDVLDVVIRRQARLWMGWRPWLILFGLTLPLGMLLSILSRQTSDGSAVYLWMYASNWDAALTQNPGFWHLFAETAVSVFISYLTLACLSWTGGFVLGSLSRAMSALNSILLCLILFFGEIVGAPSYSAFLHRRLFADLHVPDSNAAVFAVSFYRVVLPVIVQILLVAIPALWGYQIAMGMGKLRRVVSAGIWATAIATLAVVCIPEVGLWFFMAMHIFHISAPVGIWAGIRALQYLRPLEFWPIVFLIAHAITQRGMRRARA
;
A
#
# COMPACT_ATOMS: atom_id res chain seq x y z
N MET A 1 36.40 6.26 -10.80
CA MET A 1 34.97 6.59 -10.72
C MET A 1 34.62 7.10 -9.32
N ASN A 2 33.93 8.24 -9.19
CA ASN A 2 33.56 8.75 -7.86
C ASN A 2 32.54 7.82 -7.17
N ARG A 3 32.66 7.67 -5.84
CA ARG A 3 31.78 6.86 -4.99
C ARG A 3 30.30 7.18 -5.16
N PHE A 4 29.99 8.45 -5.47
CA PHE A 4 28.64 8.90 -5.78
C PHE A 4 28.04 8.22 -7.02
N TRP A 5 28.78 8.12 -8.13
CA TRP A 5 28.28 7.51 -9.35
C TRP A 5 28.05 6.01 -9.19
N TRP A 6 28.92 5.32 -8.46
CA TRP A 6 28.72 3.92 -8.09
C TRP A 6 27.45 3.70 -7.26
N TRP A 7 27.15 4.62 -6.33
CA TRP A 7 25.93 4.57 -5.52
C TRP A 7 24.65 4.73 -6.35
N VAL A 8 24.71 5.39 -7.51
CA VAL A 8 23.58 5.53 -8.44
C VAL A 8 23.52 4.37 -9.45
N VAL A 9 24.67 3.95 -10.00
CA VAL A 9 24.75 2.85 -10.97
C VAL A 9 24.29 1.54 -10.36
N GLU A 10 24.65 1.27 -9.09
CA GLU A 10 24.28 0.01 -8.43
C GLU A 10 22.75 -0.22 -8.38
N PRO A 11 21.91 0.71 -7.87
CA PRO A 11 20.46 0.52 -7.90
C PRO A 11 19.86 0.50 -9.31
N VAL A 12 20.42 1.25 -10.27
CA VAL A 12 19.96 1.21 -11.68
C VAL A 12 20.28 -0.15 -12.30
N SER A 13 21.45 -0.72 -12.02
CA SER A 13 21.85 -2.04 -12.54
C SER A 13 20.97 -3.18 -12.00
N ARG A 14 20.38 -3.02 -10.80
CA ARG A 14 19.39 -3.97 -10.24
C ARG A 14 18.07 -4.00 -11.02
N LEU A 15 17.86 -3.10 -12.00
CA LEU A 15 16.73 -3.18 -12.94
C LEU A 15 16.94 -4.24 -14.03
N LEU A 16 18.18 -4.71 -14.21
CA LEU A 16 18.54 -5.76 -15.17
C LEU A 16 18.41 -7.15 -14.52
N GLU A 17 18.34 -8.18 -15.35
CA GLU A 17 18.45 -9.57 -14.88
C GLU A 17 19.83 -9.79 -14.25
N GLN A 18 19.95 -10.70 -13.28
CA GLN A 18 21.18 -10.88 -12.51
C GLN A 18 22.41 -11.17 -13.40
N ASP A 19 22.20 -11.98 -14.44
CA ASP A 19 23.26 -12.35 -15.40
C ASP A 19 23.69 -11.13 -16.25
N GLU A 20 22.74 -10.26 -16.61
CA GLU A 20 23.01 -9.02 -17.35
C GLU A 20 23.64 -7.95 -16.45
N GLN A 21 23.25 -7.92 -15.17
CA GLN A 21 23.80 -7.01 -14.17
C GLN A 21 25.30 -7.27 -13.99
N GLU A 22 25.71 -8.53 -13.84
CA GLU A 22 27.13 -8.89 -13.70
C GLU A 22 27.92 -8.50 -14.95
N ALA A 23 27.37 -8.72 -16.15
CA ALA A 23 28.01 -8.34 -17.40
C ALA A 23 28.16 -6.82 -17.55
N VAL A 24 27.09 -6.05 -17.28
CA VAL A 24 27.10 -4.59 -17.38
C VAL A 24 28.01 -3.95 -16.33
N LEU A 25 28.01 -4.47 -15.10
CA LEU A 25 28.94 -3.98 -14.07
C LEU A 25 30.40 -4.31 -14.40
N GLY A 26 30.67 -5.47 -15.03
CA GLY A 26 31.99 -5.83 -15.54
C GLY A 26 32.47 -4.85 -16.62
N ASP A 27 31.63 -4.58 -17.62
CA ASP A 27 31.94 -3.66 -18.72
C ASP A 27 32.19 -2.22 -18.22
N VAL A 28 31.41 -1.77 -17.23
CA VAL A 28 31.62 -0.47 -16.58
C VAL A 28 32.96 -0.39 -15.82
N VAL A 29 33.43 -1.50 -15.24
CA VAL A 29 34.74 -1.57 -14.58
C VAL A 29 35.87 -1.58 -15.61
N GLU A 30 35.72 -2.32 -16.71
CA GLU A 30 36.74 -2.48 -17.75
C GLU A 30 36.91 -1.22 -18.61
N SER A 31 35.82 -0.55 -18.97
CA SER A 31 35.82 0.58 -19.90
C SER A 31 36.48 1.86 -19.36
N CYS A 32 36.78 1.94 -18.06
CA CYS A 32 37.42 3.09 -17.39
C CYS A 32 36.78 4.46 -17.72
N GLN A 33 35.53 4.47 -18.19
CA GLN A 33 34.86 5.68 -18.64
C GLN A 33 34.55 6.64 -17.48
N ASN A 34 34.38 7.92 -17.83
CA ASN A 34 33.92 8.93 -16.88
C ASN A 34 32.51 8.60 -16.37
N GLY A 35 32.26 8.81 -15.07
CA GLY A 35 31.02 8.42 -14.38
C GLY A 35 29.68 8.69 -15.09
N PRO A 36 29.45 9.88 -15.69
CA PRO A 36 28.19 10.12 -16.40
C PRO A 36 28.04 9.32 -17.70
N GLY A 37 29.14 9.00 -18.41
CA GLY A 37 29.10 8.16 -19.62
C GLY A 37 28.66 6.73 -19.28
N ALA A 38 29.29 6.14 -18.27
CA ALA A 38 28.91 4.83 -17.75
C ALA A 38 27.45 4.76 -17.31
N LEU A 39 26.92 5.81 -16.65
CA LEU A 39 25.50 5.85 -16.27
C LEU A 39 24.59 5.87 -17.51
N LEU A 40 24.91 6.68 -18.53
CA LEU A 40 24.11 6.77 -19.75
C LEU A 40 24.11 5.44 -20.52
N ASP A 41 25.23 4.75 -20.57
CA ASP A 41 25.35 3.44 -21.23
C ASP A 41 24.48 2.39 -20.51
N VAL A 42 24.54 2.34 -19.17
CA VAL A 42 23.67 1.46 -18.36
C VAL A 42 22.19 1.83 -18.56
N LEU A 43 21.87 3.13 -18.57
CA LEU A 43 20.50 3.59 -18.78
C LEU A 43 19.98 3.25 -20.18
N ASP A 44 20.78 3.37 -21.24
CA ASP A 44 20.36 3.00 -22.59
C ASP A 44 20.02 1.51 -22.66
N VAL A 45 20.85 0.64 -22.09
CA VAL A 45 20.59 -0.81 -22.03
C VAL A 45 19.30 -1.09 -21.25
N VAL A 46 19.13 -0.49 -20.07
CA VAL A 46 17.91 -0.63 -19.26
C VAL A 46 16.69 -0.14 -20.04
N ILE A 47 16.73 1.04 -20.65
CA ILE A 47 15.60 1.62 -21.39
C ILE A 47 15.22 0.73 -22.57
N ARG A 48 16.18 0.26 -23.37
CA ARG A 48 15.91 -0.63 -24.51
C ARG A 48 15.29 -1.94 -24.06
N ARG A 49 15.79 -2.54 -22.98
CA ARG A 49 15.25 -3.79 -22.43
C ARG A 49 13.84 -3.59 -21.90
N GLN A 50 13.62 -2.54 -21.12
CA GLN A 50 12.29 -2.21 -20.60
C GLN A 50 11.31 -1.92 -21.75
N ALA A 51 11.71 -1.13 -22.76
CA ALA A 51 10.88 -0.85 -23.93
C ALA A 51 10.42 -2.12 -24.64
N ARG A 52 11.30 -3.13 -24.80
CA ARG A 52 10.91 -4.44 -25.36
C ARG A 52 9.92 -5.18 -24.47
N LEU A 53 10.09 -5.14 -23.15
CA LEU A 53 9.13 -5.76 -22.23
C LEU A 53 7.76 -5.10 -22.34
N TRP A 54 7.70 -3.77 -22.46
CA TRP A 54 6.46 -2.99 -22.64
C TRP A 54 5.72 -3.24 -23.96
N MET A 55 6.36 -3.82 -24.98
CA MET A 55 5.66 -4.24 -26.20
C MET A 55 4.75 -5.45 -25.97
N GLY A 56 4.97 -6.23 -24.91
CA GLY A 56 4.08 -7.32 -24.53
C GLY A 56 2.81 -6.81 -23.86
N TRP A 57 1.70 -7.57 -23.94
CA TRP A 57 0.43 -7.22 -23.27
C TRP A 57 0.45 -7.47 -21.75
N ARG A 58 1.29 -8.39 -21.25
CA ARG A 58 1.31 -8.79 -19.83
C ARG A 58 1.64 -7.63 -18.87
N PRO A 59 2.64 -6.78 -19.13
CA PRO A 59 2.92 -5.59 -18.31
C PRO A 59 1.72 -4.65 -18.17
N TRP A 60 1.02 -4.41 -19.28
CA TRP A 60 -0.16 -3.55 -19.30
C TRP A 60 -1.28 -4.11 -18.45
N LEU A 61 -1.50 -5.43 -18.46
CA LEU A 61 -2.47 -6.04 -17.56
C LEU A 61 -2.07 -5.95 -16.09
N ILE A 62 -0.79 -6.11 -15.75
CA ILE A 62 -0.34 -5.97 -14.36
C ILE A 62 -0.45 -4.51 -13.92
N LEU A 63 -0.12 -3.56 -14.80
CA LEU A 63 -0.25 -2.15 -14.52
C LEU A 63 -1.72 -1.76 -14.31
N PHE A 64 -2.56 -1.95 -15.33
CA PHE A 64 -3.95 -1.48 -15.32
C PHE A 64 -4.90 -2.37 -14.54
N GLY A 65 -4.66 -3.68 -14.53
CA GLY A 65 -5.53 -4.65 -13.85
C GLY A 65 -5.23 -4.80 -12.36
N LEU A 66 -4.04 -4.43 -11.90
CA LEU A 66 -3.64 -4.65 -10.52
C LEU A 66 -2.94 -3.44 -9.88
N THR A 67 -1.85 -2.95 -10.45
CA THR A 67 -1.00 -1.92 -9.81
C THR A 67 -1.76 -0.61 -9.61
N LEU A 68 -2.45 -0.15 -10.66
CA LEU A 68 -3.26 1.06 -10.62
C LEU A 68 -4.45 0.95 -9.66
N PRO A 69 -5.35 -0.05 -9.77
CA PRO A 69 -6.49 -0.15 -8.85
C PRO A 69 -6.05 -0.36 -7.40
N LEU A 70 -5.00 -1.16 -7.16
CA LEU A 70 -4.45 -1.38 -5.83
C LEU A 70 -3.83 -0.10 -5.25
N GLY A 71 -3.03 0.62 -6.04
CA GLY A 71 -2.42 1.89 -5.60
C GLY A 71 -3.47 2.96 -5.30
N MET A 72 -4.52 3.05 -6.12
CA MET A 72 -5.66 3.93 -5.87
C MET A 72 -6.42 3.54 -4.61
N LEU A 73 -6.74 2.25 -4.45
CA LEU A 73 -7.43 1.72 -3.27
C LEU A 73 -6.65 2.04 -1.99
N LEU A 74 -5.35 1.73 -1.96
CA LEU A 74 -4.51 1.98 -0.80
C LEU A 74 -4.42 3.47 -0.48
N SER A 75 -4.37 4.34 -1.49
CA SER A 75 -4.38 5.80 -1.28
C SER A 75 -5.72 6.28 -0.70
N ILE A 76 -6.85 5.74 -1.17
CA ILE A 76 -8.18 6.07 -0.63
C ILE A 76 -8.28 5.62 0.84
N LEU A 77 -7.90 4.37 1.14
CA LEU A 77 -7.95 3.83 2.50
C LEU A 77 -6.99 4.58 3.44
N SER A 78 -5.80 4.90 2.96
CA SER A 78 -4.82 5.71 3.70
C SER A 78 -5.39 7.06 4.08
N ARG A 79 -6.00 7.73 3.10
CA ARG A 79 -6.61 9.03 3.30
C ARG A 79 -7.79 8.97 4.28
N GLN A 80 -8.71 8.03 4.10
CA GLN A 80 -9.84 7.84 5.02
C GLN A 80 -9.36 7.57 6.45
N THR A 81 -8.32 6.73 6.59
CA THR A 81 -7.75 6.41 7.89
C THR A 81 -7.09 7.63 8.52
N SER A 82 -6.37 8.44 7.73
CA SER A 82 -5.75 9.68 8.18
C SER A 82 -6.77 10.76 8.54
N ASP A 83 -7.84 10.92 7.76
CA ASP A 83 -8.88 11.91 8.02
C ASP A 83 -9.67 11.53 9.28
N GLY A 84 -9.96 10.24 9.48
CA GLY A 84 -10.59 9.73 10.70
C GLY A 84 -9.70 9.91 11.93
N SER A 85 -8.41 9.56 11.83
CA SER A 85 -7.47 9.73 12.94
C SER A 85 -7.15 11.20 13.23
N ALA A 86 -7.19 12.08 12.22
CA ALA A 86 -7.01 13.53 12.39
C ALA A 86 -8.05 14.12 13.33
N VAL A 87 -9.31 13.74 13.19
CA VAL A 87 -10.41 14.23 14.05
C VAL A 87 -10.14 13.85 15.50
N TYR A 88 -9.80 12.59 15.78
CA TYR A 88 -9.49 12.13 17.13
C TYR A 88 -8.22 12.79 17.68
N LEU A 89 -7.15 12.87 16.89
CA LEU A 89 -5.89 13.47 17.32
C LEU A 89 -6.08 14.96 17.63
N TRP A 90 -6.82 15.69 16.79
CA TRP A 90 -7.15 17.09 17.04
C TRP A 90 -8.05 17.26 18.27
N MET A 91 -9.04 16.40 18.45
CA MET A 91 -9.92 16.43 19.61
C MET A 91 -9.12 16.26 20.90
N TYR A 92 -8.23 15.26 20.99
CA TYR A 92 -7.42 15.04 22.18
C TYR A 92 -6.30 16.06 22.37
N ALA A 93 -5.67 16.53 21.29
CA ALA A 93 -4.62 17.54 21.39
C ALA A 93 -5.17 18.93 21.79
N SER A 94 -6.33 19.32 21.25
CA SER A 94 -6.93 20.63 21.51
C SER A 94 -7.67 20.70 22.85
N ASN A 95 -8.18 19.58 23.35
CA ASN A 95 -8.86 19.49 24.65
C ASN A 95 -7.95 18.90 25.74
N TRP A 96 -6.63 19.01 25.60
CA TRP A 96 -5.69 18.54 26.63
C TRP A 96 -5.69 19.50 27.82
N ASP A 97 -6.62 19.30 28.75
CA ASP A 97 -6.77 20.06 29.98
C ASP A 97 -6.55 19.18 31.22
N ALA A 98 -5.90 19.74 32.25
CA ALA A 98 -5.68 19.08 33.53
C ALA A 98 -7.00 18.59 34.15
N ALA A 99 -8.10 19.34 34.00
CA ALA A 99 -9.42 18.94 34.49
C ALA A 99 -9.95 17.67 33.80
N LEU A 100 -9.73 17.53 32.49
CA LEU A 100 -10.16 16.34 31.72
C LEU A 100 -9.31 15.12 32.07
N THR A 101 -8.00 15.28 32.28
CA THR A 101 -7.10 14.17 32.66
C THR A 101 -7.40 13.58 34.04
N GLN A 102 -8.08 14.32 34.92
CA GLN A 102 -8.54 13.81 36.22
C GLN A 102 -9.78 12.91 36.12
N ASN A 103 -10.52 12.97 35.00
CA ASN A 103 -11.71 12.17 34.80
C ASN A 103 -11.35 10.74 34.33
N PRO A 104 -11.68 9.67 35.07
CA PRO A 104 -11.39 8.30 34.65
C PRO A 104 -12.11 7.89 33.35
N GLY A 105 -13.28 8.47 33.07
CA GLY A 105 -14.03 8.23 31.84
C GLY A 105 -13.29 8.72 30.59
N PHE A 106 -12.49 9.80 30.72
CA PHE A 106 -11.64 10.29 29.63
C PHE A 106 -10.63 9.22 29.20
N TRP A 107 -9.96 8.57 30.16
CA TRP A 107 -8.97 7.53 29.87
C TRP A 107 -9.57 6.29 29.24
N HIS A 108 -10.79 5.89 29.64
CA HIS A 108 -11.48 4.78 29.01
C HIS A 108 -11.78 5.07 27.53
N LEU A 109 -12.38 6.23 27.23
CA LEU A 109 -12.69 6.63 25.85
C LEU A 109 -11.43 6.83 25.01
N PHE A 110 -10.38 7.40 25.61
CA PHE A 110 -9.08 7.55 24.96
C PHE A 110 -8.47 6.20 24.62
N ALA A 111 -8.46 5.24 25.54
CA ALA A 111 -7.94 3.90 25.29
C ALA A 111 -8.72 3.19 24.18
N GLU A 112 -10.06 3.26 24.20
CA GLU A 112 -10.91 2.68 23.17
C GLU A 112 -10.64 3.29 21.79
N THR A 113 -10.57 4.62 21.72
CA THR A 113 -10.27 5.34 20.47
C THR A 113 -8.86 5.03 19.98
N ALA A 114 -7.87 5.01 20.87
CA ALA A 114 -6.49 4.70 20.54
C ALA A 114 -6.35 3.26 19.99
N VAL A 115 -7.03 2.29 20.60
CA VAL A 115 -7.08 0.92 20.10
C VAL A 115 -7.74 0.86 18.73
N SER A 116 -8.86 1.58 18.52
CA SER A 116 -9.53 1.63 17.22
C SER A 116 -8.62 2.21 16.12
N VAL A 117 -7.99 3.36 16.35
CA VAL A 117 -7.06 3.99 15.41
C VAL A 117 -5.85 3.09 15.15
N PHE A 118 -5.31 2.46 16.19
CA PHE A 118 -4.19 1.52 16.06
C PHE A 118 -4.55 0.33 15.18
N ILE A 119 -5.72 -0.28 15.37
CA ILE A 119 -6.19 -1.40 14.54
C ILE A 119 -6.34 -0.94 13.09
N SER A 120 -6.92 0.23 12.83
CA SER A 120 -7.05 0.76 11.46
C SER A 120 -5.69 0.97 10.78
N TYR A 121 -4.71 1.53 11.51
CA TYR A 121 -3.34 1.67 11.00
C TYR A 121 -2.64 0.33 10.76
N LEU A 122 -2.84 -0.64 11.65
CA LEU A 122 -2.28 -1.98 11.49
C LEU A 122 -2.88 -2.69 10.28
N THR A 123 -4.21 -2.63 10.11
CA THR A 123 -4.91 -3.15 8.94
C THR A 123 -4.36 -2.50 7.66
N LEU A 124 -4.24 -1.17 7.62
CA LEU A 124 -3.67 -0.47 6.46
C LEU A 124 -2.24 -0.94 6.13
N ALA A 125 -1.39 -1.09 7.14
CA ALA A 125 -0.03 -1.60 6.96
C ALA A 125 -0.02 -3.05 6.43
N CYS A 126 -0.87 -3.93 6.98
CA CYS A 126 -0.99 -5.31 6.52
C CYS A 126 -1.53 -5.41 5.09
N LEU A 127 -2.52 -4.58 4.72
CA LEU A 127 -3.06 -4.53 3.37
C LEU A 127 -2.02 -4.02 2.37
N SER A 128 -1.30 -2.97 2.74
CA SER A 128 -0.24 -2.40 1.91
C SER A 128 0.87 -3.41 1.68
N TRP A 129 1.30 -4.10 2.75
CA TRP A 129 2.28 -5.19 2.66
C TRP A 129 1.78 -6.33 1.77
N THR A 130 0.52 -6.74 1.93
CA THR A 130 -0.12 -7.80 1.11
C THR A 130 -0.14 -7.42 -0.36
N GLY A 131 -0.55 -6.20 -0.66
CA GLY A 131 -0.57 -5.66 -2.03
C GLY A 131 0.82 -5.63 -2.66
N GLY A 132 1.82 -5.16 -1.91
CA GLY A 132 3.22 -5.19 -2.34
C GLY A 132 3.75 -6.60 -2.57
N PHE A 133 3.44 -7.54 -1.67
CA PHE A 133 3.81 -8.95 -1.79
C PHE A 133 3.20 -9.61 -3.04
N VAL A 134 1.93 -9.35 -3.30
CA VAL A 134 1.21 -9.79 -4.51
C VAL A 134 1.87 -9.24 -5.77
N LEU A 135 2.17 -7.93 -5.80
CA LEU A 135 2.85 -7.33 -6.95
C LEU A 135 4.25 -7.94 -7.19
N GLY A 136 5.04 -8.15 -6.13
CA GLY A 136 6.39 -8.73 -6.23
C GLY A 136 6.41 -10.19 -6.65
N SER A 137 5.36 -10.94 -6.34
CA SER A 137 5.24 -12.35 -6.73
C SER A 137 4.74 -12.55 -8.16
N LEU A 138 3.96 -11.63 -8.74
CA LEU A 138 3.51 -11.69 -10.14
C LEU A 138 4.56 -11.27 -11.14
N SER A 139 5.42 -10.30 -10.80
CA SER A 139 6.22 -9.60 -11.81
C SER A 139 7.70 -9.53 -11.47
N ARG A 140 8.32 -10.70 -11.34
CA ARG A 140 9.78 -10.80 -11.11
C ARG A 140 10.60 -10.13 -12.21
N ALA A 141 10.10 -10.13 -13.46
CA ALA A 141 10.81 -9.56 -14.60
C ALA A 141 10.70 -8.02 -14.71
N MET A 142 9.66 -7.40 -14.13
CA MET A 142 9.46 -5.94 -14.15
C MET A 142 9.47 -5.36 -12.76
N SER A 143 10.35 -5.91 -11.95
CA SER A 143 10.21 -5.88 -10.52
C SER A 143 10.34 -4.45 -9.98
N ALA A 144 11.47 -3.81 -10.27
CA ALA A 144 11.73 -2.46 -9.83
C ALA A 144 10.90 -1.41 -10.59
N LEU A 145 10.46 -1.69 -11.83
CA LEU A 145 9.59 -0.76 -12.56
C LEU A 145 8.19 -0.70 -11.93
N ASN A 146 7.58 -1.84 -11.60
CA ASN A 146 6.28 -1.86 -10.92
C ASN A 146 6.35 -1.24 -9.52
N SER A 147 7.48 -1.41 -8.82
CA SER A 147 7.74 -0.73 -7.56
C SER A 147 7.77 0.80 -7.73
N ILE A 148 8.48 1.32 -8.74
CA ILE A 148 8.52 2.75 -9.05
C ILE A 148 7.13 3.26 -9.43
N LEU A 149 6.41 2.54 -10.29
CA LEU A 149 5.05 2.91 -10.70
C LEU A 149 4.08 2.91 -9.52
N LEU A 150 4.16 1.93 -8.62
CA LEU A 150 3.37 1.91 -7.41
C LEU A 150 3.68 3.15 -6.55
N CYS A 151 4.95 3.47 -6.31
CA CYS A 151 5.35 4.67 -5.58
C CYS A 151 4.83 5.95 -6.24
N LEU A 152 4.91 6.05 -7.57
CA LEU A 152 4.38 7.20 -8.31
C LEU A 152 2.86 7.30 -8.15
N ILE A 153 2.13 6.19 -8.31
CA ILE A 153 0.67 6.18 -8.15
C ILE A 153 0.27 6.57 -6.72
N LEU A 154 0.98 6.08 -5.71
CA LEU A 154 0.74 6.44 -4.30
C LEU A 154 1.04 7.92 -4.03
N PHE A 155 2.08 8.47 -4.65
CA PHE A 155 2.47 9.88 -4.51
C PHE A 155 1.49 10.81 -5.24
N PHE A 156 1.14 10.49 -6.49
CA PHE A 156 0.12 11.21 -7.25
C PHE A 156 -1.26 11.08 -6.60
N GLY A 157 -1.61 9.92 -6.04
CA GLY A 157 -2.87 9.71 -5.32
C GLY A 157 -3.06 10.70 -4.18
N GLU A 158 -2.02 10.95 -3.38
CA GLU A 158 -2.07 11.94 -2.30
C GLU A 158 -2.02 13.38 -2.80
N ILE A 159 -1.10 13.71 -3.72
CA ILE A 159 -0.87 15.10 -4.14
C ILE A 159 -1.97 15.63 -5.05
N VAL A 160 -2.40 14.82 -6.02
CA VAL A 160 -3.47 15.20 -6.96
C VAL A 160 -4.83 15.16 -6.28
N GLY A 161 -4.91 14.57 -5.09
CA GLY A 161 -6.14 14.51 -4.32
C GLY A 161 -7.09 13.46 -4.92
N ALA A 162 -6.69 12.19 -4.96
CA ALA A 162 -7.64 11.09 -5.07
C ALA A 162 -8.89 11.25 -4.16
N PRO A 163 -8.81 11.79 -2.91
CA PRO A 163 -10.00 12.13 -2.13
C PRO A 163 -10.87 13.25 -2.70
N SER A 164 -10.33 14.16 -3.52
CA SER A 164 -11.14 15.17 -4.20
C SER A 164 -12.16 14.52 -5.12
N TYR A 165 -11.86 13.35 -5.69
CA TYR A 165 -12.78 12.63 -6.56
C TYR A 165 -13.91 11.94 -5.80
N SER A 166 -13.62 11.33 -4.63
CA SER A 166 -14.66 10.73 -3.79
C SER A 166 -15.54 11.80 -3.15
N ALA A 167 -14.95 12.88 -2.65
CA ALA A 167 -15.67 14.04 -2.15
C ALA A 167 -16.47 14.74 -3.27
N PHE A 168 -15.91 14.84 -4.48
CA PHE A 168 -16.62 15.37 -5.65
C PHE A 168 -17.78 14.48 -6.07
N LEU A 169 -17.58 13.16 -6.15
CA LEU A 169 -18.65 12.21 -6.47
C LEU A 169 -19.73 12.26 -5.40
N HIS A 170 -19.35 12.22 -4.12
CA HIS A 170 -20.28 12.32 -3.01
C HIS A 170 -21.05 13.64 -3.06
N ARG A 171 -20.37 14.77 -3.25
CA ARG A 171 -21.01 16.09 -3.38
C ARG A 171 -21.89 16.21 -4.61
N ARG A 172 -21.52 15.58 -5.73
CA ARG A 172 -22.30 15.62 -6.98
C ARG A 172 -23.55 14.75 -6.91
N LEU A 173 -23.48 13.65 -6.17
CA LEU A 173 -24.57 12.66 -6.06
C LEU A 173 -25.51 12.97 -4.91
N PHE A 174 -25.02 13.64 -3.86
CA PHE A 174 -25.79 14.02 -2.67
C PHE A 174 -25.90 15.55 -2.54
N ALA A 175 -25.81 16.26 -3.66
CA ALA A 175 -25.76 17.73 -3.74
C ALA A 175 -26.92 18.44 -3.02
N ASP A 176 -28.07 17.77 -2.87
CA ASP A 176 -29.26 18.32 -2.22
C ASP A 176 -29.18 18.32 -0.68
N LEU A 177 -28.23 17.60 -0.08
CA LEU A 177 -27.99 17.61 1.36
C LEU A 177 -26.79 18.49 1.65
N HIS A 178 -27.04 19.79 1.80
CA HIS A 178 -26.06 20.76 2.30
C HIS A 178 -25.74 20.49 3.78
N VAL A 179 -25.08 19.37 4.08
CA VAL A 179 -24.59 19.07 5.42
C VAL A 179 -23.30 19.87 5.60
N PRO A 180 -23.24 20.81 6.56
CA PRO A 180 -22.00 21.51 6.88
C PRO A 180 -20.93 20.48 7.23
N ASP A 181 -19.72 20.64 6.69
CA ASP A 181 -18.61 19.78 7.04
C ASP A 181 -18.28 19.98 8.52
N SER A 182 -18.73 19.03 9.36
CA SER A 182 -18.57 19.08 10.81
C SER A 182 -17.11 19.09 11.24
N ASN A 183 -16.20 18.70 10.35
CA ASN A 183 -14.77 18.58 10.62
C ASN A 183 -13.96 19.71 9.97
N ALA A 184 -14.61 20.73 9.41
CA ALA A 184 -13.94 21.85 8.75
C ALA A 184 -12.90 22.55 9.66
N ALA A 185 -13.17 22.64 10.96
CA ALA A 185 -12.25 23.21 11.94
C ALA A 185 -10.95 22.39 12.08
N VAL A 186 -11.04 21.06 12.05
CA VAL A 186 -9.89 20.15 12.12
C VAL A 186 -9.01 20.33 10.88
N PHE A 187 -9.64 20.32 9.70
CA PHE A 187 -8.93 20.41 8.42
C PHE A 187 -8.53 21.83 8.01
N ALA A 188 -8.92 22.85 8.78
CA ALA A 188 -8.38 24.21 8.63
C ALA A 188 -6.88 24.24 8.99
N VAL A 189 -6.42 23.33 9.85
CA VAL A 189 -5.02 23.22 10.25
C VAL A 189 -4.24 22.39 9.22
N SER A 190 -3.23 22.99 8.60
CA SER A 190 -2.42 22.37 7.54
C SER A 190 -1.77 21.04 7.92
N PHE A 191 -1.44 20.84 9.20
CA PHE A 191 -0.88 19.59 9.70
C PHE A 191 -1.83 18.41 9.44
N TYR A 192 -3.09 18.52 9.87
CA TYR A 192 -4.08 17.45 9.73
C TYR A 192 -4.52 17.25 8.27
N ARG A 193 -4.52 18.32 7.47
CA ARG A 193 -4.95 18.26 6.07
C ARG A 193 -3.90 17.68 5.12
N VAL A 194 -2.62 17.95 5.37
CA VAL A 194 -1.52 17.66 4.42
C VAL A 194 -0.45 16.78 5.03
N VAL A 195 0.08 17.15 6.20
CA VAL A 195 1.25 16.49 6.78
C VAL A 195 0.90 15.09 7.29
N LEU A 196 -0.17 14.95 8.05
CA LEU A 196 -0.60 13.67 8.62
C LEU A 196 -0.91 12.62 7.53
N PRO A 197 -1.70 12.92 6.47
CA PRO A 197 -1.93 11.99 5.37
C PRO A 197 -0.64 11.53 4.68
N VAL A 198 0.30 12.45 4.44
CA VAL A 198 1.60 12.10 3.83
C VAL A 198 2.41 11.18 4.75
N ILE A 199 2.41 11.42 6.06
CA ILE A 199 3.07 10.54 7.03
C ILE A 199 2.44 9.14 7.01
N VAL A 200 1.11 9.06 7.05
CA VAL A 200 0.35 7.80 7.00
C VAL A 200 0.64 7.05 5.70
N GLN A 201 0.60 7.73 4.55
CA GLN A 201 0.91 7.16 3.24
C GLN A 201 2.34 6.61 3.17
N ILE A 202 3.34 7.35 3.66
CA ILE A 202 4.73 6.89 3.61
C ILE A 202 4.94 5.71 4.56
N LEU A 203 4.56 5.86 5.83
CA LEU A 203 4.88 4.90 6.89
C LEU A 203 4.02 3.64 6.85
N LEU A 204 2.74 3.77 6.52
CA LEU A 204 1.77 2.67 6.59
C LEU A 204 1.41 2.12 5.21
N VAL A 205 1.75 2.81 4.12
CA VAL A 205 1.48 2.30 2.76
C VAL A 205 2.75 2.01 1.99
N ALA A 206 3.55 3.03 1.68
CA ALA A 206 4.71 2.88 0.82
C ALA A 206 5.76 1.94 1.41
N ILE A 207 6.17 2.14 2.67
CA ILE A 207 7.19 1.30 3.32
C ILE A 207 6.72 -0.16 3.43
N PRO A 208 5.53 -0.49 3.97
CA PRO A 208 5.08 -1.87 4.07
C PRO A 208 4.90 -2.53 2.71
N ALA A 209 4.37 -1.81 1.70
CA ALA A 209 4.22 -2.33 0.35
C ALA A 209 5.58 -2.67 -0.28
N LEU A 210 6.54 -1.75 -0.23
CA LEU A 210 7.90 -2.00 -0.74
C LEU A 210 8.58 -3.14 0.00
N TRP A 211 8.31 -3.29 1.30
CA TRP A 211 8.88 -4.38 2.08
C TRP A 211 8.28 -5.74 1.72
N GLY A 212 6.96 -5.85 1.62
CA GLY A 212 6.28 -7.07 1.16
C GLY A 212 6.71 -7.46 -0.25
N TYR A 213 6.88 -6.45 -1.10
CA TYR A 213 7.40 -6.55 -2.45
C TYR A 213 8.81 -7.17 -2.48
N GLN A 214 9.75 -6.62 -1.70
CA GLN A 214 11.13 -7.14 -1.59
C GLN A 214 11.17 -8.59 -1.08
N ILE A 215 10.34 -8.92 -0.09
CA ILE A 215 10.25 -10.28 0.45
C ILE A 215 9.77 -11.26 -0.63
N ALA A 216 8.75 -10.89 -1.40
CA ALA A 216 8.22 -11.73 -2.47
C ALA A 216 9.27 -12.02 -3.57
N MET A 217 10.13 -11.05 -3.88
CA MET A 217 11.24 -11.24 -4.82
C MET A 217 12.29 -12.22 -4.29
N GLY A 218 12.64 -12.12 -3.01
CA GLY A 218 13.65 -12.98 -2.37
C GLY A 218 13.23 -14.45 -2.27
N MET A 219 11.94 -14.77 -2.40
CA MET A 219 11.40 -16.14 -2.31
C MET A 219 11.53 -16.91 -3.64
N GLY A 220 12.75 -16.94 -4.18
CA GLY A 220 13.13 -17.73 -5.34
C GLY A 220 12.66 -19.19 -5.22
N LYS A 221 11.63 -19.53 -6.01
CA LYS A 221 10.97 -20.85 -6.07
C LYS A 221 10.38 -21.36 -4.73
N LEU A 222 9.53 -20.56 -4.08
CA LEU A 222 8.63 -21.12 -3.06
C LEU A 222 7.82 -22.28 -3.67
N ARG A 223 7.70 -23.40 -2.96
CA ARG A 223 7.01 -24.62 -3.41
C ARG A 223 5.61 -24.23 -3.92
N ARG A 224 5.22 -24.63 -5.15
CA ARG A 224 3.98 -24.18 -5.82
C ARG A 224 2.74 -24.17 -4.91
N VAL A 225 2.61 -25.17 -4.04
CA VAL A 225 1.48 -25.31 -3.10
C VAL A 225 1.42 -24.17 -2.08
N VAL A 226 2.57 -23.79 -1.50
CA VAL A 226 2.64 -22.69 -0.53
C VAL A 226 2.35 -21.36 -1.23
N SER A 227 2.86 -21.19 -2.45
CA SER A 227 2.54 -20.02 -3.25
C SER A 227 1.04 -19.91 -3.54
N ALA A 228 0.38 -20.99 -3.94
CA ALA A 228 -1.06 -21.00 -4.19
C ALA A 228 -1.89 -20.67 -2.95
N GLY A 229 -1.51 -21.19 -1.78
CA GLY A 229 -2.15 -20.85 -0.50
C GLY A 229 -2.04 -19.36 -0.17
N ILE A 230 -0.84 -18.80 -0.28
CA ILE A 230 -0.60 -17.36 -0.04
C ILE A 230 -1.38 -16.50 -1.04
N TRP A 231 -1.44 -16.92 -2.30
CA TRP A 231 -2.24 -16.26 -3.34
C TRP A 231 -3.72 -16.23 -2.99
N ALA A 232 -4.29 -17.37 -2.61
CA ALA A 232 -5.69 -17.46 -2.22
C ALA A 232 -5.99 -16.56 -1.02
N THR A 233 -5.11 -16.54 -0.01
CA THR A 233 -5.25 -15.66 1.15
C THR A 233 -5.19 -14.19 0.76
N ALA A 234 -4.19 -13.79 -0.04
CA ALA A 234 -4.04 -12.39 -0.44
C ALA A 234 -5.22 -11.89 -1.30
N ILE A 235 -5.70 -12.71 -2.24
CA ILE A 235 -6.89 -12.40 -3.05
C ILE A 235 -8.13 -12.31 -2.15
N ALA A 236 -8.30 -13.24 -1.20
CA ALA A 236 -9.41 -13.20 -0.27
C ALA A 236 -9.37 -11.94 0.61
N THR A 237 -8.20 -11.56 1.14
CA THR A 237 -8.03 -10.33 1.91
C THR A 237 -8.37 -9.09 1.07
N LEU A 238 -7.86 -9.00 -0.16
CA LEU A 238 -8.18 -7.88 -1.05
C LEU A 238 -9.68 -7.83 -1.39
N ALA A 239 -10.31 -8.98 -1.66
CA ALA A 239 -11.74 -9.04 -1.92
C ALA A 239 -12.57 -8.60 -0.70
N VAL A 240 -12.23 -9.08 0.50
CA VAL A 240 -12.92 -8.73 1.75
C VAL A 240 -12.84 -7.24 2.04
N VAL A 241 -11.76 -6.56 1.66
CA VAL A 241 -11.60 -5.11 1.85
C VAL A 241 -12.26 -4.31 0.72
N CYS A 242 -12.17 -4.78 -0.53
CA CYS A 242 -12.78 -4.11 -1.67
C CYS A 242 -14.32 -4.10 -1.62
N ILE A 243 -14.94 -5.15 -1.07
CA ILE A 243 -16.40 -5.29 -1.05
C ILE A 243 -17.12 -4.25 -0.16
N PRO A 244 -16.69 -4.01 1.10
CA PRO A 244 -17.36 -3.05 1.98
C PRO A 244 -16.88 -1.60 1.85
N GLU A 245 -15.59 -1.34 1.58
CA GLU A 245 -15.01 0.03 1.65
C GLU A 245 -15.02 0.79 0.33
N VAL A 246 -14.89 0.08 -0.79
CA VAL A 246 -14.99 0.73 -2.10
C VAL A 246 -16.47 0.94 -2.39
N GLY A 247 -16.84 2.08 -2.94
CA GLY A 247 -18.17 2.39 -3.46
C GLY A 247 -18.74 1.40 -4.51
N LEU A 248 -18.26 0.15 -4.59
CA LEU A 248 -19.02 -0.98 -5.10
C LEU A 248 -20.32 -1.18 -4.31
N TRP A 249 -20.35 -0.92 -3.00
CA TRP A 249 -21.64 -0.77 -2.32
C TRP A 249 -22.44 0.37 -2.94
N PHE A 250 -21.84 1.51 -3.26
CA PHE A 250 -22.54 2.59 -3.96
C PHE A 250 -23.09 2.17 -5.35
N PHE A 251 -22.34 1.41 -6.15
CA PHE A 251 -22.82 0.87 -7.43
C PHE A 251 -23.90 -0.22 -7.28
N MET A 252 -23.78 -1.10 -6.28
CA MET A 252 -24.77 -2.16 -6.03
C MET A 252 -26.00 -1.64 -5.26
N ALA A 253 -25.83 -0.73 -4.31
CA ALA A 253 -26.87 -0.15 -3.49
C ALA A 253 -27.78 0.78 -4.30
N MET A 254 -27.25 1.53 -5.27
CA MET A 254 -28.09 2.25 -6.23
C MET A 254 -29.05 1.31 -6.99
N HIS A 255 -28.66 0.06 -7.22
CA HIS A 255 -29.53 -0.93 -7.86
C HIS A 255 -30.41 -1.69 -6.87
N ILE A 256 -29.93 -1.89 -5.63
CA ILE A 256 -30.59 -2.70 -4.60
C ILE A 256 -31.57 -1.88 -3.75
N PHE A 257 -31.39 -0.57 -3.54
CA PHE A 257 -32.36 0.26 -2.82
C PHE A 257 -33.70 0.41 -3.55
N HIS A 258 -33.76 0.02 -4.83
CA HIS A 258 -35.01 -0.07 -5.56
C HIS A 258 -35.76 -1.41 -5.34
N ILE A 259 -35.13 -2.38 -4.67
CA ILE A 259 -35.67 -3.74 -4.45
C ILE A 259 -35.56 -4.08 -2.95
N SER A 260 -36.70 -3.98 -2.26
CA SER A 260 -36.95 -4.25 -0.85
C SER A 260 -36.27 -5.52 -0.29
N ALA A 261 -35.03 -5.44 0.22
CA ALA A 261 -34.44 -6.53 1.01
C ALA A 261 -33.45 -6.03 2.09
N PRO A 262 -33.93 -5.54 3.25
CA PRO A 262 -33.05 -5.04 4.32
C PRO A 262 -32.32 -6.15 5.09
N VAL A 263 -32.85 -7.38 5.17
CA VAL A 263 -32.40 -8.34 6.21
C VAL A 263 -31.19 -9.18 5.79
N GLY A 264 -31.08 -9.58 4.51
CA GLY A 264 -29.97 -10.42 4.03
C GLY A 264 -28.61 -9.70 3.99
N ILE A 265 -28.62 -8.37 3.79
CA ILE A 265 -27.40 -7.56 3.61
C ILE A 265 -26.63 -7.43 4.93
N TRP A 266 -27.32 -7.22 6.05
CA TRP A 266 -26.70 -7.17 7.38
C TRP A 266 -26.09 -8.50 7.82
N ALA A 267 -26.62 -9.63 7.33
CA ALA A 267 -26.02 -10.94 7.56
C ALA A 267 -24.71 -11.09 6.79
N GLY A 268 -24.64 -10.59 5.55
CA GLY A 268 -23.40 -10.52 4.77
C GLY A 268 -22.33 -9.64 5.41
N ILE A 269 -22.71 -8.45 5.90
CA ILE A 269 -21.77 -7.54 6.60
C ILE A 269 -21.23 -8.18 7.88
N ARG A 270 -22.08 -8.84 8.67
CA ARG A 270 -21.64 -9.59 9.85
C ARG A 270 -20.76 -10.78 9.46
N ALA A 271 -21.05 -11.47 8.36
CA ALA A 271 -20.19 -12.54 7.85
C ALA A 271 -18.78 -12.03 7.52
N LEU A 272 -18.67 -10.84 6.91
CA LEU A 272 -17.38 -10.20 6.62
C LEU A 272 -16.58 -9.84 7.88
N GLN A 273 -17.25 -9.51 9.00
CA GLN A 273 -16.56 -9.25 10.27
C GLN A 273 -15.82 -10.49 10.80
N TYR A 274 -16.29 -11.70 10.53
CA TYR A 274 -15.57 -12.92 10.89
C TYR A 274 -14.33 -13.17 10.04
N LEU A 275 -14.20 -12.50 8.88
CA LEU A 275 -13.04 -12.59 8.01
C LEU A 275 -11.96 -11.55 8.32
N ARG A 276 -12.22 -10.55 9.17
CA ARG A 276 -11.20 -9.57 9.61
C ARG A 276 -9.89 -10.17 10.07
N PRO A 277 -9.85 -11.31 10.81
CA PRO A 277 -8.59 -11.92 11.22
C PRO A 277 -7.67 -12.28 10.03
N LEU A 278 -8.22 -12.54 8.84
CA LEU A 278 -7.44 -12.80 7.64
C LEU A 278 -6.63 -11.58 7.19
N GLU A 279 -7.01 -10.35 7.55
CA GLU A 279 -6.24 -9.15 7.21
C GLU A 279 -4.86 -9.14 7.89
N PHE A 280 -4.72 -9.80 9.04
CA PHE A 280 -3.49 -9.86 9.83
C PHE A 280 -2.58 -11.03 9.47
N TRP A 281 -2.88 -11.77 8.39
CA TRP A 281 -2.03 -12.85 7.90
C TRP A 281 -0.56 -12.46 7.65
N PRO A 282 -0.21 -11.21 7.25
CA PRO A 282 1.19 -10.82 7.07
C PRO A 282 2.00 -10.92 8.36
N ILE A 283 1.38 -10.66 9.51
CA ILE A 283 2.04 -10.75 10.82
C ILE A 283 2.39 -12.20 11.11
N VAL A 284 1.42 -13.10 10.94
CA VAL A 284 1.60 -14.55 11.12
C VAL A 284 2.69 -15.07 10.16
N PHE A 285 2.66 -14.61 8.92
CA PHE A 285 3.63 -14.96 7.90
C PHE A 285 5.05 -14.51 8.27
N LEU A 286 5.24 -13.26 8.68
CA LEU A 286 6.55 -12.73 9.08
C LEU A 286 7.11 -13.45 10.30
N ILE A 287 6.26 -13.77 11.29
CA ILE A 287 6.66 -14.57 12.47
C ILE A 287 7.11 -15.96 12.04
N ALA A 288 6.31 -16.66 11.23
CA ALA A 288 6.64 -18.00 10.72
C ALA A 288 7.94 -17.99 9.90
N HIS A 289 8.13 -16.97 9.08
CA HIS A 289 9.34 -16.79 8.28
C HIS A 289 10.58 -16.55 9.15
N ALA A 290 10.48 -15.71 10.18
CA ALA A 290 11.58 -15.44 11.10
C ALA A 290 12.00 -16.70 11.89
N ILE A 291 11.03 -17.51 12.33
CA ILE A 291 11.28 -18.77 13.04
C ILE A 291 12.01 -19.77 12.13
N THR A 292 11.55 -19.95 10.89
CA THR A 292 12.17 -20.87 9.92
C THR A 292 13.59 -20.46 9.56
N GLN A 293 13.85 -19.16 9.37
CA GLN A 293 15.21 -18.67 9.12
C GLN A 293 16.17 -18.94 10.29
N ARG A 294 15.72 -18.74 11.53
CA ARG A 294 16.54 -19.03 12.73
C ARG A 294 16.87 -20.51 12.84
N GLY A 295 15.91 -21.40 12.54
CA GLY A 295 16.13 -22.85 12.52
C GLY A 295 17.20 -23.27 11.52
N MET A 296 17.14 -22.74 10.28
CA MET A 296 18.14 -23.05 9.26
C MET A 296 19.55 -22.55 9.60
N ARG A 297 19.68 -21.39 10.27
CA ARG A 297 20.99 -20.90 10.72
C ARG A 297 21.60 -21.80 11.80
N ARG A 298 20.79 -22.29 12.74
CA ARG A 298 21.25 -23.21 13.78
C ARG A 298 21.69 -24.57 13.22
N ALA A 299 21.02 -25.08 12.18
CA ALA A 299 21.39 -26.35 11.56
C ALA A 299 22.70 -26.29 10.73
N ARG A 300 23.21 -25.08 10.45
CA ARG A 300 24.46 -24.87 9.70
C ARG A 300 25.66 -24.53 10.60
N ALA A 301 25.42 -24.28 11.88
CA ALA A 301 26.44 -24.00 12.89
C ALA A 301 26.77 -25.27 13.67
#